data_AF-A0A4R4XL59-F1
#
_entry.id   AF-A0A4R4XL59-F1
#
_cell.length_a   1.000
_cell.length_b   1.000
_cell.length_c   1.000
_cell.angle_alpha   90.00
_cell.angle_beta   90.00
_cell.angle_gamma   90.00
#
_symmetry.space_group_name_H-M   'P 1'
#
loop_
_entity.id
_entity.type
_entity.pdbx_description
1 polymer ?
#
loop_
_entity_poly.entity_id
_entity_poly.type
_entity_poly.pdbx_seq_one_letter_code
_entity_poly.pdbx_strand_id
1 'polypeptide(L)'
;MDPIGKKLLEIAKKELGYTEKGDGYTKFGEWYRKNVDGDHDEYFSTAPWCDMFLAWAADKAGVTEQTGQFAATSDHAKWFKKNDAWGREPEPGAIVFYDWSGSRDLDQIDHVGIVEKVDGRTLHTIEGNADGYKLMRKTRDMDHVVGFGYPAKIKVAAKYAPKHAAPAPT
;
A
#
# COMPACT_ATOMS: atom_id res chain seq x y z
N MET A 1 -3.42 13.70 9.51
CA MET A 1 -3.62 12.33 8.99
C MET A 1 -5.09 12.14 8.72
N ASP A 2 -5.43 11.69 7.53
CA ASP A 2 -6.80 11.44 7.09
C ASP A 2 -7.35 10.10 7.64
N PRO A 3 -8.68 9.85 7.57
CA PRO A 3 -9.28 8.62 8.08
C PRO A 3 -8.84 7.34 7.34
N ILE A 4 -8.53 7.40 6.05
CA ILE A 4 -8.14 6.24 5.24
C ILE A 4 -6.72 5.82 5.62
N GLY A 5 -5.77 6.77 5.56
CA GLY A 5 -4.39 6.56 5.98
C GLY A 5 -4.28 6.09 7.42
N LYS A 6 -5.12 6.63 8.33
CA LYS A 6 -5.22 6.17 9.71
C LYS A 6 -5.58 4.69 9.80
N LYS A 7 -6.65 4.25 9.12
CA LYS A 7 -7.10 2.85 9.16
C LYS A 7 -6.01 1.90 8.64
N LEU A 8 -5.35 2.29 7.55
CA LEU A 8 -4.28 1.51 6.95
C LEU A 8 -3.08 1.36 7.90
N LEU A 9 -2.64 2.46 8.53
CA LEU A 9 -1.58 2.43 9.54
C LEU A 9 -1.93 1.57 10.77
N GLU A 10 -3.18 1.59 11.23
CA GLU A 10 -3.60 0.77 12.37
C GLU A 10 -3.54 -0.73 12.07
N ILE A 11 -3.77 -1.14 10.82
CA ILE A 11 -3.53 -2.52 10.39
C ILE A 11 -2.03 -2.79 10.24
N ALA A 12 -1.29 -1.92 9.55
CA ALA A 12 0.14 -2.09 9.30
C ALA A 12 0.95 -2.25 10.59
N LYS A 13 0.65 -1.46 11.63
CA LYS A 13 1.31 -1.54 12.93
C LYS A 13 1.17 -2.89 13.63
N LYS A 14 0.05 -3.59 13.43
CA LYS A 14 -0.20 -4.90 14.06
C LYS A 14 0.68 -6.01 13.48
N GLU A 15 1.24 -5.77 12.30
CA GLU A 15 2.08 -6.73 11.58
C GLU A 15 3.58 -6.46 11.76
N LEU A 16 3.95 -5.44 12.55
CA LEU A 16 5.35 -5.12 12.85
C LEU A 16 6.09 -6.32 13.44
N GLY A 17 7.25 -6.63 12.86
CA GLY A 17 8.07 -7.77 13.25
C GLY A 17 7.84 -9.02 12.42
N TYR A 18 6.81 -9.06 11.55
CA TYR A 18 6.62 -10.17 10.62
C TYR A 18 7.86 -10.36 9.76
N THR A 19 8.27 -11.62 9.59
CA THR A 19 9.43 -12.02 8.79
C THR A 19 8.96 -13.13 7.86
N GLU A 20 9.37 -13.07 6.60
CA GLU A 20 9.13 -14.15 5.65
C GLU A 20 9.79 -15.46 6.10
N LYS A 21 9.32 -16.59 5.57
CA LYS A 21 9.97 -17.89 5.79
C LYS A 21 11.24 -17.99 4.94
N GLY A 22 12.07 -19.00 5.22
CA GLY A 22 13.37 -19.16 4.55
C GLY A 22 13.31 -19.38 3.03
N ASP A 23 12.14 -19.67 2.47
CA ASP A 23 11.86 -19.80 1.05
C ASP A 23 11.23 -18.53 0.43
N GLY A 24 11.17 -17.43 1.18
CA GLY A 24 10.51 -16.18 0.78
C GLY A 24 8.99 -16.18 1.01
N TYR A 25 8.41 -17.27 1.53
CA TYR A 25 6.96 -17.33 1.70
C TYR A 25 6.46 -16.28 2.69
N THR A 26 5.36 -15.61 2.32
CA THR A 26 4.59 -14.75 3.22
C THR A 26 3.10 -14.99 3.16
N LYS A 27 2.41 -14.73 4.27
CA LYS A 27 0.93 -14.73 4.30
C LYS A 27 0.33 -13.63 3.41
N PHE A 28 1.08 -12.56 3.15
CA PHE A 28 0.66 -11.45 2.31
C PHE A 28 0.69 -11.83 0.83
N GLY A 29 1.79 -12.46 0.39
CA GLY A 29 1.93 -13.02 -0.95
C GLY A 29 0.92 -14.14 -1.22
N GLU A 30 0.75 -15.08 -0.29
CA GLU A 30 -0.26 -16.14 -0.44
C GLU A 30 -1.68 -15.57 -0.49
N TRP A 31 -2.00 -14.56 0.33
CA TRP A 31 -3.29 -13.89 0.26
C TRP A 31 -3.49 -13.19 -1.08
N TYR A 32 -2.47 -12.50 -1.59
CA TYR A 32 -2.54 -11.82 -2.88
C TYR A 32 -2.81 -12.83 -4.00
N ARG A 33 -2.06 -13.94 -4.04
CA ARG A 33 -2.29 -15.06 -4.96
C ARG A 33 -3.74 -15.52 -4.94
N LYS A 34 -4.29 -15.75 -3.75
CA LYS A 34 -5.63 -16.36 -3.60
C LYS A 34 -6.80 -15.41 -3.84
N ASN A 35 -6.61 -14.11 -3.62
CA ASN A 35 -7.72 -13.15 -3.52
C ASN A 35 -7.66 -12.01 -4.54
N VAL A 36 -6.50 -11.76 -5.17
CA VAL A 36 -6.29 -10.63 -6.07
C VAL A 36 -5.81 -11.10 -7.44
N ASP A 37 -4.83 -12.00 -7.45
CA ASP A 37 -4.34 -12.57 -8.70
C ASP A 37 -5.37 -13.54 -9.30
N GLY A 38 -5.82 -13.25 -10.53
CA GLY A 38 -6.83 -14.04 -11.22
C GLY A 38 -6.32 -15.40 -11.69
N ASP A 39 -5.01 -15.52 -11.91
CA ASP A 39 -4.37 -16.75 -12.39
C ASP A 39 -3.90 -17.65 -11.23
N HIS A 40 -3.94 -17.13 -10.00
CA HIS A 40 -3.46 -17.80 -8.79
C HIS A 40 -2.02 -18.34 -8.94
N ASP A 41 -1.13 -17.59 -9.57
CA ASP A 41 0.26 -17.98 -9.82
C ASP A 41 1.02 -18.16 -8.49
N GLU A 42 1.66 -19.33 -8.32
CA GLU A 42 2.45 -19.65 -7.14
C GLU A 42 3.59 -18.65 -6.90
N TYR A 43 4.07 -17.99 -7.96
CA TYR A 43 5.05 -16.91 -7.89
C TYR A 43 4.76 -15.91 -6.78
N PHE A 44 3.51 -15.46 -6.66
CA PHE A 44 3.16 -14.42 -5.67
C PHE A 44 3.33 -14.87 -4.22
N SER A 45 3.34 -16.18 -3.93
CA SER A 45 3.50 -16.66 -2.55
C SER A 45 4.88 -16.38 -1.97
N THR A 46 5.90 -16.29 -2.84
CA THR A 46 7.32 -16.08 -2.47
C THR A 46 7.94 -14.86 -3.16
N ALA A 47 7.18 -14.11 -3.96
CA ALA A 47 7.63 -12.89 -4.61
C ALA A 47 7.90 -11.74 -3.61
N PRO A 48 8.68 -10.72 -4.00
CA PRO A 48 8.84 -9.49 -3.23
C PRO A 48 7.48 -8.88 -2.85
N TRP A 49 7.25 -8.67 -1.56
CA TRP A 49 5.91 -8.53 -1.01
C TRP A 49 5.59 -7.16 -0.40
N CYS A 50 6.40 -6.14 -0.70
CA CYS A 50 6.20 -4.78 -0.17
C CYS A 50 4.81 -4.22 -0.50
N ASP A 51 4.40 -4.33 -1.77
CA ASP A 51 3.09 -3.84 -2.24
C ASP A 51 1.95 -4.81 -1.90
N MET A 52 2.20 -6.11 -1.96
CA MET A 52 1.23 -7.13 -1.55
C MET A 52 0.84 -7.00 -0.07
N PHE A 53 1.79 -6.58 0.79
CA PHE A 53 1.49 -6.22 2.17
C PHE A 53 0.55 -5.02 2.28
N LEU A 54 0.78 -3.96 1.51
CA LEU A 54 -0.10 -2.78 1.52
C LEU A 54 -1.49 -3.12 0.99
N ALA A 55 -1.59 -3.94 -0.05
CA ALA A 55 -2.85 -4.46 -0.58
C ALA A 55 -3.62 -5.28 0.47
N TRP A 56 -2.93 -6.17 1.18
CA TRP A 56 -3.51 -6.95 2.28
C TRP A 56 -3.97 -6.04 3.42
N ALA A 57 -3.16 -5.05 3.78
CA ALA A 57 -3.49 -4.14 4.87
C ALA A 57 -4.71 -3.27 4.51
N ALA A 58 -4.83 -2.84 3.25
CA ALA A 58 -5.97 -2.10 2.73
C ALA A 58 -7.27 -2.93 2.76
N ASP A 59 -7.20 -4.21 2.40
CA ASP A 59 -8.31 -5.17 2.52
C ASP A 59 -8.79 -5.28 3.97
N LYS A 60 -7.87 -5.54 4.92
CA LYS A 60 -8.24 -5.67 6.35
C LYS A 60 -8.74 -4.36 6.95
N ALA A 61 -8.33 -3.22 6.42
CA ALA A 61 -8.80 -1.90 6.83
C ALA A 61 -10.14 -1.50 6.16
N GLY A 62 -10.60 -2.24 5.14
CA GLY A 62 -11.78 -1.90 4.36
C GLY A 62 -11.61 -0.61 3.54
N VAL A 63 -10.40 -0.38 3.02
CA VAL A 63 -10.03 0.83 2.26
C VAL A 63 -9.39 0.52 0.90
N THR A 64 -9.68 -0.67 0.38
CA THR A 64 -9.17 -1.16 -0.89
C THR A 64 -9.49 -0.24 -2.06
N GLU A 65 -10.69 0.37 -2.10
CA GLU A 65 -11.10 1.27 -3.20
C GLU A 65 -10.26 2.56 -3.24
N GLN A 66 -9.68 2.95 -2.11
CA GLN A 66 -8.85 4.14 -1.96
C GLN A 66 -7.35 3.83 -2.07
N THR A 67 -6.94 2.60 -1.82
CA THR A 67 -5.51 2.23 -1.77
C THR A 67 -5.10 1.40 -2.99
N GLY A 68 -6.01 0.63 -3.57
CA GLY A 68 -5.71 -0.33 -4.62
C GLY A 68 -5.14 -1.65 -4.07
N GLN A 69 -4.96 -2.62 -4.98
CA GLN A 69 -4.38 -3.93 -4.70
C GLN A 69 -3.36 -4.23 -5.79
N PHE A 70 -2.08 -4.09 -5.44
CA PHE A 70 -0.98 -4.22 -6.39
C PHE A 70 0.09 -5.16 -5.84
N ALA A 71 0.82 -5.79 -6.75
CA ALA A 71 2.11 -6.42 -6.48
C ALA A 71 3.27 -5.63 -7.11
N ALA A 72 3.02 -4.96 -8.25
CA ALA A 72 3.99 -4.13 -8.94
C ALA A 72 3.93 -2.67 -8.46
N THR A 73 5.04 -2.19 -7.94
CA THR A 73 5.22 -0.84 -7.36
C THR A 73 5.01 0.28 -8.39
N SER A 74 5.51 0.09 -9.61
CA SER A 74 5.37 1.04 -10.71
C SER A 74 3.92 1.20 -11.16
N ASP A 75 3.17 0.11 -11.23
CA ASP A 75 1.74 0.13 -11.57
C ASP A 75 0.91 0.82 -10.50
N HIS A 76 1.23 0.58 -9.22
CA HIS A 76 0.57 1.24 -8.10
C HIS A 76 0.78 2.76 -8.12
N ALA A 77 2.02 3.21 -8.36
CA ALA A 77 2.33 4.63 -8.49
C ALA A 77 1.61 5.29 -9.68
N LYS A 78 1.62 4.62 -10.84
CA LYS A 78 0.89 5.08 -12.04
C LYS A 78 -0.62 5.14 -11.80
N TRP A 79 -1.17 4.20 -11.02
CA TRP A 79 -2.58 4.21 -10.66
C TRP A 79 -2.94 5.44 -9.82
N PHE A 80 -2.16 5.76 -8.78
CA PHE A 80 -2.37 6.99 -8.02
C PHE A 80 -2.28 8.24 -8.91
N LYS A 81 -1.29 8.28 -9.82
CA LYS A 81 -1.13 9.38 -10.77
C LYS A 81 -2.32 9.52 -11.71
N LYS A 82 -2.83 8.41 -12.25
CA LYS A 82 -4.01 8.39 -13.13
C LYS A 82 -5.29 8.87 -12.43
N ASN A 83 -5.37 8.71 -11.11
CA ASN A 83 -6.53 9.09 -10.31
C ASN A 83 -6.36 10.45 -9.60
N ASP A 84 -5.46 11.32 -10.06
CA ASP A 84 -5.18 12.65 -9.48
C ASP A 84 -4.83 12.61 -7.98
N ALA A 85 -4.26 11.50 -7.52
CA ALA A 85 -3.95 11.23 -6.12
C ALA A 85 -2.44 11.02 -5.90
N TRP A 86 -1.61 11.62 -6.75
CA TRP A 86 -0.14 11.54 -6.68
C TRP A 86 0.48 12.91 -6.39
N GLY A 87 1.61 12.94 -5.66
CA GLY A 87 2.38 14.16 -5.46
C GLY A 87 3.74 13.96 -4.80
N ARG A 88 4.28 15.06 -4.26
CA ARG A 88 5.66 15.14 -3.73
C ARG A 88 5.72 15.51 -2.25
N GLU A 89 4.61 15.93 -1.67
CA GLU A 89 4.54 16.36 -0.28
C GLU A 89 4.31 15.13 0.63
N PRO A 90 5.19 14.86 1.60
CA PRO A 90 5.02 13.76 2.52
C PRO A 90 3.92 14.07 3.55
N GLU A 91 3.02 13.12 3.77
CA GLU A 91 2.01 13.21 4.83
C GLU A 91 1.78 11.85 5.49
N PRO A 92 1.51 11.79 6.81
CA PRO A 92 1.15 10.55 7.48
C PRO A 92 -0.09 9.91 6.84
N GLY A 93 0.01 8.63 6.50
CA GLY A 93 -1.00 7.86 5.79
C GLY A 93 -0.77 7.74 4.28
N ALA A 94 0.12 8.54 3.70
CA ALA A 94 0.49 8.42 2.29
C ALA A 94 1.34 7.16 2.04
N ILE A 95 1.20 6.61 0.84
CA ILE A 95 2.08 5.55 0.34
C ILE A 95 3.29 6.23 -0.31
N VAL A 96 4.48 5.96 0.19
CA VAL A 96 5.73 6.47 -0.36
C VAL A 96 6.34 5.45 -1.31
N PHE A 97 6.87 5.93 -2.43
CA PHE A 97 7.48 5.12 -3.49
C PHE A 97 8.94 5.52 -3.67
N TYR A 98 9.82 4.54 -3.75
CA TYR A 98 11.26 4.74 -3.81
C TYR A 98 11.90 4.17 -5.07
N ASP A 99 12.93 4.85 -5.56
CA ASP A 99 13.83 4.41 -6.62
C ASP A 99 15.27 4.61 -6.12
N TRP A 100 15.94 3.50 -5.85
CA TRP A 100 17.28 3.48 -5.28
C TRP A 100 18.34 3.94 -6.27
N SER A 101 18.08 3.83 -7.58
CA SER A 101 18.95 4.39 -8.62
C SER A 101 18.89 5.93 -8.67
N GLY A 102 17.82 6.52 -8.11
CA GLY A 102 17.64 7.96 -8.03
C GLY A 102 17.20 8.62 -9.34
N SER A 103 16.77 7.84 -10.34
CA SER A 103 16.23 8.34 -11.61
C SER A 103 14.93 9.15 -11.42
N ARG A 104 14.17 8.83 -10.36
CA ARG A 104 12.84 9.38 -10.05
C ARG A 104 11.81 9.07 -11.14
N ASP A 105 12.02 8.00 -11.88
CA ASP A 105 11.09 7.49 -12.87
C ASP A 105 10.03 6.60 -12.21
N LEU A 106 8.77 6.74 -12.63
CA LEU A 106 7.66 5.89 -12.20
C LEU A 106 7.83 4.45 -12.69
N ASP A 107 8.60 4.24 -13.76
CA ASP A 107 8.90 2.93 -14.32
C ASP A 107 10.06 2.22 -13.60
N GLN A 108 10.79 2.91 -12.71
CA GLN A 108 11.98 2.39 -12.01
C GLN A 108 11.79 2.35 -10.49
N ILE A 109 10.55 2.18 -10.02
CA ILE A 109 10.26 2.12 -8.58
C ILE A 109 10.65 0.75 -8.03
N ASP A 110 11.53 0.74 -7.04
CA ASP A 110 12.04 -0.47 -6.40
C ASP A 110 11.22 -0.88 -5.17
N HIS A 111 10.63 0.08 -4.45
CA HIS A 111 10.06 -0.19 -3.14
C HIS A 111 8.95 0.77 -2.74
N VAL A 112 8.10 0.32 -1.82
CA VAL A 112 7.00 1.11 -1.25
C VAL A 112 6.88 0.93 0.26
N GLY A 113 6.32 1.93 0.91
CA GLY A 113 5.95 1.88 2.32
C GLY A 113 4.79 2.83 2.64
N ILE A 114 4.28 2.75 3.87
CA ILE A 114 3.32 3.74 4.37
C ILE A 114 3.99 4.71 5.36
N VAL A 115 3.77 6.00 5.17
CA VAL A 115 4.30 7.05 6.05
C VAL A 115 3.54 7.04 7.38
N GLU A 116 4.22 6.72 8.48
CA GLU A 116 3.69 6.79 9.84
C GLU A 116 3.82 8.21 10.42
N LYS A 117 4.95 8.87 10.17
CA LYS A 117 5.27 10.21 10.68
C LYS A 117 6.24 10.94 9.74
N VAL A 118 6.18 12.27 9.74
CA VAL A 118 7.12 13.14 9.03
C VAL A 118 7.76 14.11 10.03
N ASP A 119 9.08 14.18 10.05
CA ASP A 119 9.88 15.11 10.85
C ASP A 119 10.80 15.93 9.90
N GLY A 120 10.29 17.06 9.42
CA GLY A 120 11.00 17.86 8.41
C GLY A 120 11.14 17.10 7.08
N ARG A 121 12.38 16.78 6.69
CA ARG A 121 12.69 15.94 5.50
C ARG A 121 12.90 14.46 5.84
N THR A 122 12.68 14.07 7.08
CA THR A 122 12.83 12.69 7.53
C THR A 122 11.47 12.02 7.59
N LEU A 123 11.34 10.88 6.92
CA LEU A 123 10.16 10.02 6.93
C LEU A 123 10.35 8.88 7.92
N HIS A 124 9.34 8.62 8.73
CA HIS A 124 9.20 7.39 9.49
C HIS A 124 8.11 6.55 8.84
N THR A 125 8.47 5.36 8.38
CA THR A 125 7.61 4.50 7.54
C THR A 125 7.43 3.13 8.17
N ILE A 126 6.36 2.45 7.78
CA ILE A 126 6.19 1.01 7.97
C ILE A 126 6.29 0.36 6.58
N GLU A 127 7.26 -0.54 6.42
CA GLU A 127 7.63 -1.15 5.15
C GLU A 127 7.58 -2.67 5.30
N GLY A 128 6.85 -3.34 4.41
CA GLY A 128 6.92 -4.79 4.22
C GLY A 128 8.06 -5.12 3.26
N ASN A 129 8.65 -6.30 3.38
CA ASN A 129 9.85 -6.67 2.63
C ASN A 129 11.01 -5.67 2.74
N ALA A 130 11.09 -4.94 3.85
CA ALA A 130 12.23 -4.10 4.15
C ALA A 130 13.46 -4.98 4.40
N ASP A 131 14.61 -4.51 3.94
CA ASP A 131 15.89 -5.23 3.96
C ASP A 131 15.83 -6.62 3.27
N GLY A 132 14.79 -6.87 2.47
CA GLY A 132 14.58 -8.07 1.68
C GLY A 132 13.88 -9.22 2.41
N TYR A 133 13.40 -9.04 3.65
CA TYR A 133 12.76 -10.15 4.38
C TYR A 133 11.77 -9.77 5.49
N LYS A 134 11.69 -8.50 5.90
CA LYS A 134 11.01 -8.12 7.16
C LYS A 134 9.98 -7.01 7.01
N LEU A 135 8.92 -7.06 7.81
CA LEU A 135 8.02 -5.95 8.07
C LEU A 135 8.51 -5.16 9.28
N MET A 136 8.98 -3.94 9.05
CA MET A 136 9.54 -3.11 10.13
C MET A 136 9.37 -1.62 9.88
N ARG A 137 9.65 -0.85 10.94
CA ARG A 137 9.80 0.59 10.80
C ARG A 137 11.12 0.93 10.12
N LYS A 138 11.10 1.90 9.21
CA LYS A 138 12.30 2.50 8.63
C LYS A 138 12.27 4.00 8.83
N THR A 139 13.47 4.58 8.88
CA THR A 139 13.66 6.04 8.80
C THR A 139 14.35 6.30 7.48
N ARG A 140 13.76 7.16 6.65
CA ARG A 140 14.18 7.41 5.27
C ARG A 140 14.28 8.92 5.05
N ASP A 141 15.23 9.34 4.23
CA ASP A 141 15.25 10.70 3.68
C ASP A 141 14.39 10.78 2.41
N MET A 142 14.36 11.98 1.81
CA MET A 142 13.57 12.28 0.62
C MET A 142 14.34 12.09 -0.70
N ASP A 143 15.60 11.69 -0.67
CA ASP A 143 16.50 11.80 -1.84
C ASP A 143 16.13 10.77 -2.91
N HIS A 144 15.81 9.54 -2.48
CA HIS A 144 15.38 8.41 -3.30
C HIS A 144 13.85 8.31 -3.48
N VAL A 145 13.09 9.25 -2.91
CA VAL A 145 11.63 9.23 -3.07
C VAL A 145 11.28 9.63 -4.50
N VAL A 146 10.47 8.83 -5.18
CA VAL A 146 9.85 9.15 -6.48
C VAL A 146 8.59 9.99 -6.27
N GLY A 147 7.78 9.65 -5.28
CA GLY A 147 6.65 10.45 -4.85
C GLY A 147 5.74 9.71 -3.89
N PHE A 148 4.53 10.24 -3.73
CA PHE A 148 3.55 9.76 -2.78
C PHE A 148 2.20 9.54 -3.46
N GLY A 149 1.60 8.40 -3.16
CA GLY A 149 0.18 8.13 -3.37
C GLY A 149 -0.62 8.58 -2.15
N TYR A 150 -1.74 9.26 -2.38
CA TYR A 150 -2.61 9.80 -1.34
C TYR A 150 -3.96 9.06 -1.36
N PRO A 151 -4.14 7.97 -0.59
CA PRO A 151 -5.40 7.21 -0.57
C PRO A 151 -6.64 8.08 -0.35
N ALA A 152 -6.53 9.10 0.51
CA ALA A 152 -7.62 10.02 0.82
C ALA A 152 -8.13 10.83 -0.38
N LYS A 153 -7.32 10.99 -1.43
CA LYS A 153 -7.67 11.77 -2.64
C LYS A 153 -8.34 10.94 -3.73
N ILE A 154 -8.36 9.61 -3.59
CA ILE A 154 -9.02 8.74 -4.56
C ILE A 154 -10.53 8.96 -4.51
N LYS A 155 -11.08 9.33 -5.66
CA LYS A 155 -12.53 9.53 -5.85
C LYS A 155 -13.19 8.18 -6.08
N VAL A 156 -13.75 7.61 -5.02
CA VAL A 156 -14.56 6.40 -5.11
C VAL A 156 -15.97 6.76 -5.56
N ALA A 157 -16.47 6.10 -6.62
CA ALA A 157 -17.86 6.26 -7.03
C ALA A 157 -18.78 5.85 -5.87
N ALA A 158 -19.73 6.71 -5.50
CA ALA A 158 -20.69 6.39 -4.45
C ALA A 158 -21.45 5.10 -4.82
N LYS A 159 -21.31 4.05 -4.02
CA LYS A 159 -22.19 2.88 -4.14
C LYS A 159 -23.62 3.35 -3.89
N TYR A 160 -24.50 3.17 -4.88
CA TYR A 160 -25.91 3.52 -4.74
C TYR A 160 -26.50 2.78 -3.54
N ALA A 161 -26.84 3.52 -2.48
CA ALA A 161 -27.68 3.05 -1.40
C ALA A 161 -29.12 3.45 -1.75
N PRO A 162 -30.02 2.51 -2.13
CA PRO A 162 -31.41 2.85 -2.37
C PRO A 162 -32.01 3.48 -1.10
N LYS A 163 -32.61 4.67 -1.25
CA LYS A 163 -33.25 5.42 -0.14
C LYS A 163 -34.54 4.79 0.40
N HIS A 164 -34.99 3.67 -0.17
CA HIS A 164 -36.19 2.97 0.29
C HIS A 164 -35.90 1.47 0.29
N ALA A 165 -35.59 0.92 1.46
CA ALA A 165 -35.91 -0.49 1.70
C ALA A 165 -37.43 -0.62 1.57
N ALA A 166 -37.92 -1.53 0.73
CA ALA A 166 -39.34 -1.82 0.66
C ALA A 166 -39.84 -2.20 2.07
N PRO A 167 -41.03 -1.75 2.51
CA PRO A 167 -41.58 -2.19 3.78
C PRO A 167 -41.69 -3.72 3.78
N ALA A 168 -41.47 -4.32 4.96
CA ALA A 168 -41.54 -5.76 5.13
C ALA A 168 -42.90 -6.31 4.62
N PRO A 169 -42.91 -7.47 3.95
CA PRO A 169 -44.16 -8.08 3.52
C PRO A 169 -45.05 -8.36 4.72
N THR A 170 -46.33 -8.00 4.61
CA THR A 170 -47.40 -8.29 5.57
C THR A 170 -47.72 -9.77 5.62
#